data_AF-A0A357GUE0-F1
#
_entry.id   AF-A0A357GUE0-F1
#
_cell.length_a   1.000
_cell.length_b   1.000
_cell.length_c   1.000
_cell.angle_alpha   90.00
_cell.angle_beta   90.00
_cell.angle_gamma   90.00
#
_symmetry.space_group_name_H-M   'P 1'
#
loop_
_entity.id
_entity.type
_entity.pdbx_description
1 polymer ?
#
loop_
_entity_poly.entity_id
_entity_poly.type
_entity_poly.pdbx_seq_one_letter_code
_entity_poly.pdbx_strand_id
1 'polypeptide(L)' 'TLGVVAMLNNAIIPLFIIVFIYILESGSVCIQLTSKKLFSRKVFLAAPIHHHFEAKGWPEPKVV' A
#
# COMPACT_ATOMS: atom_id res chain seq x y z
N THR A 1 -1.22 -7.88 15.69
CA THR A 1 -0.63 -9.13 16.23
C THR A 1 0.71 -9.47 15.57
N LEU A 2 0.84 -9.39 14.23
CA LEU A 2 2.09 -9.67 13.50
C LEU A 2 3.34 -8.92 14.00
N GLY A 3 3.23 -7.63 14.33
CA GLY A 3 4.35 -6.85 14.87
C GLY A 3 4.87 -7.37 16.21
N VAL A 4 3.98 -7.78 17.11
CA VAL A 4 4.34 -8.34 18.43
C VAL A 4 5.05 -9.68 18.27
N VAL A 5 4.55 -10.56 17.38
CA VAL A 5 5.16 -11.87 17.11
C VAL A 5 6.55 -11.72 16.49
N ALA A 6 6.75 -10.77 15.59
CA ALA A 6 8.06 -10.54 14.97
C ALA A 6 9.09 -9.97 15.95
N MET A 7 8.69 -9.07 16.85
CA MET A 7 9.56 -8.54 17.90
C MET A 7 10.03 -9.63 18.86
N LEU A 8 9.14 -10.56 19.23
CA LEU A 8 9.46 -11.69 20.10
C LEU A 8 10.44 -12.69 19.46
N ASN A 9 10.46 -12.79 18.13
CA ASN A 9 11.34 -13.70 17.38
C ASN A 9 12.64 -13.05 16.90
N ASN A 10 12.95 -11.80 17.30
CA ASN A 10 14.05 -11.00 16.72
C ASN A 10 13.99 -10.93 15.18
N ALA A 11 12.81 -11.11 14.59
CA ALA A 11 12.58 -11.18 13.16
C ALA A 11 12.36 -9.76 12.57
N ILE A 12 13.26 -8.84 12.91
CA ILE A 12 13.13 -7.40 12.56
C ILE A 12 13.32 -7.18 11.06
N ILE A 13 14.24 -7.92 10.44
CA ILE A 13 14.56 -7.84 9.01
C ILE A 13 13.34 -8.24 8.13
N PRO A 14 12.72 -9.42 8.32
CA PRO A 14 11.53 -9.80 7.54
C PRO A 14 10.31 -8.92 7.86
N LEU A 15 10.18 -8.44 9.11
CA LEU A 15 9.12 -7.50 9.47
C LEU A 15 9.23 -6.21 8.66
N PHE A 16 10.43 -5.66 8.49
CA PHE A 16 10.63 -4.44 7.71
C PHE A 16 10.18 -4.60 6.26
N ILE A 17 10.47 -5.73 5.63
CA ILE A 17 10.06 -6.02 4.24
C ILE A 17 8.54 -6.07 4.12
N ILE A 18 7.88 -6.77 5.05
CA ILE A 18 6.41 -6.89 5.05
C ILE A 18 5.78 -5.52 5.29
N VAL A 19 6.22 -4.80 6.33
CA VAL A 19 5.70 -3.49 6.70
C VAL A 19 5.94 -2.44 5.60
N PHE A 20 7.05 -2.54 4.87
CA PHE A 20 7.36 -1.63 3.77
C PHE A 20 6.26 -1.63 2.70
N ILE A 21 5.69 -2.78 2.35
CA ILE A 21 4.60 -2.85 1.36
C ILE A 21 3.31 -2.18 1.87
N TYR A 22 3.01 -2.33 3.16
CA TYR A 22 1.89 -1.65 3.80
C TYR A 22 2.08 -0.13 3.88
N ILE A 23 3.33 0.32 4.08
CA ILE A 23 3.68 1.75 4.04
C ILE A 23 3.45 2.31 2.63
N LEU A 24 3.83 1.57 1.57
CA LEU A 24 3.58 2.00 0.19
C LEU A 24 2.08 2.08 -0.13
N GLU A 25 1.30 1.08 0.28
CA GLU A 25 -0.16 1.07 0.15
C GLU A 25 -0.79 2.30 0.82
N SER A 26 -0.47 2.54 2.10
CA SER A 26 -0.98 3.72 2.84
C SER A 26 -0.46 5.04 2.28
N GLY A 27 0.81 5.07 1.86
CA GLY A 27 1.45 6.22 1.25
C GLY A 27 0.78 6.64 -0.07
N SER A 28 0.35 5.67 -0.89
CA SER A 28 -0.37 5.93 -2.13
C SER A 28 -1.70 6.66 -1.89
N VAL A 29 -2.43 6.27 -0.82
CA VAL A 29 -3.68 6.92 -0.42
C VAL A 29 -3.39 8.34 0.08
N CYS A 30 -2.34 8.53 0.87
CA CYS A 30 -1.92 9.85 1.35
C CYS A 30 -1.59 10.81 0.20
N ILE A 31 -0.81 10.35 -0.79
CA ILE A 31 -0.45 11.13 -1.99
C ILE A 31 -1.71 11.44 -2.82
N GLN A 32 -2.58 10.44 -3.03
CA GLN A 32 -3.82 10.59 -3.78
C GLN A 32 -4.75 11.62 -3.12
N LEU A 33 -4.93 11.56 -1.80
CA LEU A 33 -5.76 12.51 -1.04
C LEU A 33 -5.16 13.91 -1.03
N THR A 34 -3.84 14.02 -0.84
CA THR A 34 -3.13 15.30 -0.84
C THR A 34 -3.24 15.99 -2.20
N SER A 35 -3.05 15.23 -3.29
CA SER A 35 -3.17 15.78 -4.65
C SER A 35 -4.60 16.14 -5.01
N LYS A 36 -5.60 15.33 -4.59
CA LYS A 36 -7.01 15.70 -4.74
C LYS A 36 -7.35 16.99 -3.98
N LYS A 37 -6.78 17.18 -2.79
CA LYS A 37 -7.08 18.35 -1.94
C LYS A 37 -6.39 19.62 -2.43
N LEU A 38 -5.16 19.53 -2.95
CA LEU A 38 -4.38 20.68 -3.40
C LEU A 38 -4.58 21.01 -4.88
N PHE A 39 -4.57 20.00 -5.73
CA PHE A 39 -4.57 20.15 -7.19
C PHE A 39 -5.88 19.73 -7.85
N SER A 40 -6.83 19.16 -7.10
CA SER A 40 -8.09 18.59 -7.63
C SER A 40 -7.88 17.57 -8.78
N ARG A 41 -6.68 16.99 -8.87
CA ARG A 41 -6.32 15.98 -9.87
C ARG A 41 -5.95 14.67 -9.20
N LYS A 42 -6.26 13.56 -9.86
CA LYS A 42 -5.89 12.21 -9.42
C LYS A 42 -4.48 11.90 -9.91
N VAL A 43 -3.61 11.39 -9.03
CA VAL A 43 -2.24 10.95 -9.38
C VAL A 43 -2.25 9.48 -9.79
N PHE A 44 -3.04 8.68 -9.09
CA PHE A 44 -3.28 7.26 -9.38
C PHE A 44 -4.70 7.06 -9.95
N LEU A 45 -4.90 6.05 -10.79
CA LEU A 45 -6.21 5.65 -11.33
C LEU A 45 -7.23 5.37 -10.19
N ALA A 46 -6.81 4.55 -9.22
CA ALA A 46 -7.45 4.33 -7.94
C ALA A 46 -6.34 4.21 -6.87
N ALA A 47 -6.68 4.49 -5.61
CA ALA A 47 -5.82 4.23 -4.47
C ALA A 47 -6.69 3.49 -3.43
N PRO A 48 -6.18 2.49 -2.69
CA PRO A 48 -4.80 1.96 -2.63
C PRO A 48 -4.21 1.34 -3.91
N ILE A 49 -2.92 0.97 -3.87
CA ILE A 49 -2.13 0.53 -5.03
C ILE A 49 -2.73 -0.73 -5.66
N HIS A 50 -3.27 -1.68 -4.89
CA HIS A 50 -3.90 -2.86 -5.47
C HIS A 50 -5.09 -2.51 -6.39
N HIS A 51 -5.95 -1.57 -5.98
CA HIS A 51 -7.03 -1.07 -6.84
C HIS A 51 -6.51 -0.32 -8.08
N HIS A 52 -5.32 0.29 -7.99
CA HIS A 52 -4.67 0.86 -9.17
C HIS A 52 -4.36 -0.21 -10.22
N PHE A 53 -3.91 -1.40 -9.80
CA PHE A 53 -3.61 -2.50 -10.71
C PHE A 53 -4.86 -3.17 -11.27
N GLU A 54 -5.93 -3.29 -10.48
CA GLU A 54 -7.23 -3.74 -10.97
C GLU A 54 -7.81 -2.78 -12.02
N ALA A 55 -7.76 -1.47 -11.77
CA ALA A 55 -8.18 -0.45 -12.73
C ALA A 55 -7.33 -0.43 -14.02
N LYS A 56 -6.12 -1.01 -13.98
CA LYS A 56 -5.24 -1.19 -15.14
C LYS A 56 -5.55 -2.49 -15.92
N GLY A 57 -6.53 -3.28 -15.47
CA GLY A 57 -7.00 -4.49 -16.14
C GLY A 57 -6.35 -5.78 -15.65
N TRP A 58 -5.73 -5.79 -14.46
CA TRP A 58 -5.24 -7.04 -13.87
C TRP A 58 -6.39 -7.80 -13.20
N PRO A 59 -6.53 -9.12 -13.46
CA PRO A 59 -7.55 -9.93 -12.82
C PRO A 59 -7.26 -10.11 -11.33
N GLU A 60 -8.31 -9.97 -10.50
CA GLU A 60 -8.28 -10.06 -9.02
C GLU A 60 -7.36 -11.16 -8.44
N PRO A 61 -7.37 -12.44 -8.89
CA PRO A 61 -6.52 -13.48 -8.30
C PRO A 61 -5.02 -13.30 -8.53
N LYS A 62 -4.60 -12.32 -9.33
CA LYS A 62 -3.19 -12.00 -9.59
C LYS A 62 -2.72 -10.78 -8.79
N VAL A 63 -3.64 -10.06 -8.17
CA VAL A 63 -3.37 -8.84 -7.39
C VAL A 63 -3.38 -9.13 -5.88
N VAL A 64 -4.18 -10.11 -5.44
CA VAL A 64 -4.31 -10.54 -4.03
C VAL A 64 -3.40 -11.69 -3.63
#